data_AF-A0A7K3S165-F1
#
_entry.id   AF-A0A7K3S165-F1
#
_cell.length_a   1.000
_cell.length_b   1.000
_cell.length_c   1.000
_cell.angle_alpha   90.00
_cell.angle_beta   90.00
_cell.angle_gamma   90.00
#
_symmetry.space_group_name_H-M   'P 1'
#
loop_
_entity.id
_entity.type
_entity.pdbx_description
1 polymer ?
#
loop_
_entity_poly.entity_id
_entity_poly.type
_entity_poly.pdbx_seq_one_letter_code
_entity_poly.pdbx_strand_id
1 'polypeptide(L)' 'MTDDHTHTHVLDFFTPRAADWDSRFPDDGPAYAAAAGLLGLRPGDAVLDAGCGTGRALP' A
#
# COMPACT_ATOMS: atom_id res chain seq x y z
N MET A 1 24.14 6.41 1.09
CA MET A 1 23.88 7.75 1.66
C MET A 1 22.89 8.50 0.77
N THR A 2 21.81 7.83 0.36
CA THR A 2 20.61 8.47 -0.21
C THR A 2 19.42 8.23 0.73
N ASP A 3 19.69 7.82 1.98
CA ASP A 3 18.83 6.87 2.66
C ASP A 3 18.00 7.50 3.80
N ASP A 4 18.31 8.74 4.20
CA ASP A 4 17.64 9.41 5.34
C ASP A 4 16.76 10.59 4.90
N HIS A 5 17.24 11.42 3.97
CA HIS A 5 16.47 12.55 3.44
C HIS A 5 15.27 12.11 2.58
N THR A 6 15.42 11.04 1.79
CA THR A 6 14.32 10.53 0.96
C THR A 6 13.24 9.86 1.82
N HIS A 7 13.65 9.09 2.84
CA HIS A 7 12.72 8.43 3.74
C HIS A 7 11.91 9.43 4.57
N THR A 8 12.57 10.44 5.14
CA THR A 8 11.90 11.50 5.89
C THR A 8 10.86 12.24 5.05
N HIS A 9 11.19 12.59 3.80
CA HIS A 9 10.26 13.27 2.90
C HIS A 9 9.03 12.41 2.55
N VAL A 10 9.20 11.10 2.41
CA VAL A 10 8.10 10.16 2.17
C VAL A 10 7.18 10.10 3.39
N LEU A 11 7.75 9.97 4.60
CA LEU A 11 6.96 9.95 5.84
C LEU A 11 6.20 11.25 6.05
N ASP A 12 6.84 12.41 5.84
CA ASP A 12 6.21 13.72 5.98
C ASP A 12 5.05 13.93 4.99
N PHE A 13 5.13 13.32 3.81
CA PHE A 13 4.06 13.35 2.84
C PHE A 13 2.90 12.43 3.23
N PHE A 14 3.17 11.14 3.47
CA PHE A 14 2.10 10.15 3.62
C PHE A 14 1.50 10.10 5.03
N THR A 15 2.29 10.27 6.09
CA THR A 15 1.83 10.14 7.48
C THR A 15 0.60 11.00 7.80
N PRO A 16 0.61 12.33 7.59
CA PRO A 16 -0.56 13.16 7.91
C PRO A 16 -1.76 12.91 6.99
N ARG A 17 -1.56 12.25 5.85
CA ARG A 17 -2.62 11.98 4.87
C ARG A 17 -3.27 10.61 5.04
N ALA A 18 -2.66 9.71 5.78
CA ALA A 18 -3.10 8.32 5.92
C ALA A 18 -4.57 8.21 6.37
N ALA A 19 -4.99 9.06 7.32
CA ALA A 19 -6.36 9.03 7.88
C ALA A 19 -7.47 9.25 6.83
N ASP A 20 -7.21 10.09 5.82
CA ASP A 20 -8.20 10.45 4.79
C ASP A 20 -7.81 9.93 3.41
N TRP A 21 -6.77 9.09 3.32
CA TRP A 21 -6.25 8.66 2.04
C TRP A 21 -7.32 7.91 1.25
N ASP A 22 -8.02 7.02 1.94
CA ASP A 22 -8.98 6.15 1.28
C ASP A 22 -10.22 6.89 0.78
N SER A 23 -10.65 7.92 1.50
CA SER A 23 -11.80 8.75 1.12
C SER A 23 -11.50 9.66 -0.08
N ARG A 24 -10.22 10.01 -0.31
CA ARG A 24 -9.79 10.75 -1.50
C ARG A 24 -9.82 9.92 -2.78
N PHE A 25 -9.62 8.60 -2.65
CA PHE A 25 -9.58 7.68 -3.78
C PHE A 25 -10.50 6.49 -3.49
N PRO A 26 -11.82 6.69 -3.42
CA PRO A 26 -12.76 5.64 -2.98
C PRO A 26 -12.86 4.47 -3.98
N ASP A 27 -12.48 4.67 -5.24
CA ASP A 27 -12.78 3.75 -6.35
C ASP A 27 -11.60 2.85 -6.78
N ASP A 28 -10.45 2.89 -6.08
CA ASP A 28 -9.28 2.10 -6.48
C ASP A 28 -9.23 0.68 -5.89
N GLY A 29 -10.11 0.36 -4.94
CA GLY A 29 -10.23 -0.97 -4.33
C GLY A 29 -10.28 -2.10 -5.37
N PRO A 30 -11.13 -2.01 -6.43
CA PRO A 30 -11.14 -2.99 -7.51
C PRO A 30 -9.80 -3.15 -8.24
N ALA A 31 -9.02 -2.08 -8.39
CA ALA A 31 -7.71 -2.15 -9.03
C ALA A 31 -6.68 -2.87 -8.14
N TYR A 32 -6.69 -2.60 -6.83
CA TYR A 32 -5.88 -3.34 -5.85
C TYR A 32 -6.23 -4.83 -5.82
N ALA A 33 -7.53 -5.16 -5.78
CA ALA A 33 -8.00 -6.54 -5.79
C ALA A 33 -7.60 -7.29 -7.07
N ALA A 34 -7.72 -6.64 -8.23
CA ALA A 34 -7.27 -7.21 -9.50
C ALA A 34 -5.76 -7.46 -9.49
N ALA A 35 -4.96 -6.49 -9.04
CA ALA A 35 -3.51 -6.61 -8.95
C ALA A 35 -3.06 -7.72 -7.99
N ALA A 36 -3.67 -7.79 -6.80
CA ALA A 36 -3.42 -8.86 -5.84
C ALA A 36 -3.79 -10.25 -6.42
N GLY A 37 -4.91 -10.34 -7.16
CA GLY A 37 -5.33 -11.56 -7.83
C GLY A 37 -4.33 -12.08 -8.88
N LEU A 38 -3.57 -11.18 -9.51
CA LEU A 38 -2.52 -11.56 -10.48
C LEU A 38 -1.33 -12.28 -9.82
N LEU A 39 -1.15 -12.17 -8.50
CA LEU A 39 -0.10 -12.91 -7.79
C LEU A 39 -0.33 -14.43 -7.81
N GLY A 40 -1.57 -14.89 -8.01
CA GLY A 40 -1.89 -16.31 -8.16
C GLY A 40 -1.60 -17.16 -6.92
N LEU A 41 -1.69 -16.55 -5.73
CA LEU A 41 -1.35 -17.18 -4.44
C LEU A 41 -2.22 -18.40 -4.16
N ARG A 42 -1.62 -19.38 -3.49
CA ARG A 42 -2.25 -20.64 -3.08
C ARG A 42 -2.23 -20.77 -1.55
N PRO A 43 -3.12 -21.60 -0.97
CA PRO A 43 -3.05 -21.91 0.45
C PRO A 43 -1.67 -22.44 0.84
N GLY A 44 -1.04 -21.78 1.81
CA GLY A 44 0.32 -22.11 2.28
C GLY A 44 1.42 -21.21 1.72
N ASP A 45 1.14 -20.38 0.71
CA ASP A 45 2.09 -19.38 0.23
C ASP A 45 2.27 -18.26 1.25
N ALA A 46 3.48 -17.70 1.30
CA ALA A 46 3.83 -16.56 2.14
C ALA A 46 4.05 -15.32 1.27
N VAL A 47 3.53 -14.17 1.72
CA VAL A 47 3.66 -12.89 1.02
C VAL A 47 4.06 -11.77 1.97
N LEU A 48 4.73 -10.76 1.40
CA LEU A 48 5.06 -9.51 2.06
C LEU A 48 4.41 -8.36 1.28
N ASP A 49 3.55 -7.59 1.94
CA ASP A 49 3.05 -6.32 1.42
C ASP A 49 3.94 -5.18 1.97
N ALA A 50 4.87 -4.70 1.14
CA ALA A 50 5.84 -3.69 1.52
C ALA A 50 5.36 -2.29 1.10
N GLY A 51 5.33 -1.37 2.07
CA GLY A 51 4.77 -0.04 1.83
C GLY A 51 3.24 -0.06 1.69
N CYS A 52 2.58 -0.94 2.44
CA CYS A 52 1.14 -1.22 2.35
C CYS A 52 0.23 0.01 2.55
N GLY A 53 0.73 1.09 3.14
CA GLY A 53 -0.03 2.31 3.37
C GLY A 53 -1.27 2.02 4.24
N THR A 54 -2.46 2.26 3.69
CA THR A 54 -3.74 1.95 4.35
C THR A 54 -4.18 0.49 4.23
N GLY A 55 -3.39 -0.36 3.55
CA GLY A 55 -3.63 -1.81 3.49
C GLY A 55 -4.60 -2.25 2.38
N ARG A 56 -4.79 -1.47 1.31
CA ARG A 56 -5.76 -1.77 0.23
C ARG A 56 -5.51 -3.07 -0.53
N ALA A 57 -4.27 -3.56 -0.53
CA ALA A 57 -3.91 -4.81 -1.19
C ALA A 57 -4.22 -6.05 -0.32
N LEU A 58 -4.59 -5.86 0.95
CA LEU A 58 -4.86 -6.94 1.90
C LEU A 58 -6.35 -7.35 1.83
N PRO A 59 -6.66 -8.64 2.04
CA PRO A 59 -8.03 -9.15 2.08
C PRO A 59 -8.83 -8.70 3.30
#